data_AF-A0A9D4HD36-F1
#
_entry.id   AF-A0A9D4HD36-F1
#
_cell.length_a   1.000
_cell.length_b   1.000
_cell.length_c   1.000
_cell.angle_alpha   90.00
_cell.angle_beta   90.00
_cell.angle_gamma   90.00
#
_symmetry.space_group_name_H-M   'P 1'
#
loop_
_entity.id
_entity.type
_entity.pdbx_description
1 polymer ?
#
loop_
_entity_poly.entity_id
_entity_poly.type
_entity_poly.pdbx_seq_one_letter_code
_entity_poly.pdbx_strand_id
1 'polypeptide(L)'
;MNTVRTCTSNCHGTHDATVDTSFNDATVDDSIYDATVDDSVYGATVDDSIYDATVDGGVYDATVYDSIYDATVDDSVNDATVDDSIYDATVDDSDDDATVDDNVYDAKVDGSVYDATVDDSVYDATVDGSVYHATVDDSVDDAMVDGSVYDGTVDGSVNDTTVDDSIYDATVDGSVNDATVDDSVIGKQRRPR
;
A
#
# COMPACT_ATOMS: atom_id res chain seq x y z
N MET A 1 -18.30 -8.13 25.43
CA MET A 1 -19.47 -8.77 24.80
C MET A 1 -19.20 -8.63 23.32
N ASN A 2 -18.36 -9.50 22.77
CA ASN A 2 -17.97 -9.46 21.36
C ASN A 2 -19.20 -9.90 20.59
N THR A 3 -19.86 -8.95 19.96
CA THR A 3 -20.92 -9.27 19.02
C THR A 3 -20.19 -9.49 17.71
N VAL A 4 -19.69 -10.72 17.48
CA VAL A 4 -19.23 -11.12 16.14
C VAL A 4 -20.44 -10.99 15.23
N ARG A 5 -20.50 -9.88 14.49
CA ARG A 5 -21.42 -9.74 13.38
C ARG A 5 -20.62 -10.13 12.16
N THR A 6 -20.74 -11.38 11.74
CA THR A 6 -20.40 -11.75 10.37
C THR A 6 -21.33 -10.96 9.46
N CYS A 7 -20.83 -9.83 8.97
CA CYS A 7 -21.45 -9.21 7.82
C CYS A 7 -21.05 -9.99 6.59
N THR A 8 -21.98 -10.19 5.67
CA THR A 8 -21.63 -10.68 4.33
C THR A 8 -22.18 -9.75 3.25
N SER A 9 -22.75 -8.60 3.64
CA SER A 9 -23.23 -7.49 2.78
C SER A 9 -23.91 -6.40 3.62
N ASN A 10 -23.64 -5.11 3.34
CA ASN A 10 -24.33 -3.92 3.87
C ASN A 10 -24.42 -3.84 5.40
N CYS A 11 -23.26 -3.77 6.08
CA CYS A 11 -23.24 -3.55 7.53
C CYS A 11 -23.05 -2.09 7.90
N HIS A 12 -23.79 -1.73 8.96
CA HIS A 12 -23.67 -0.46 9.65
C HIS A 12 -23.04 -0.77 11.01
N GLY A 13 -21.77 -0.39 11.16
CA GLY A 13 -20.94 -0.46 12.36
C GLY A 13 -20.51 -1.89 12.72
N THR A 14 -19.29 -2.26 12.32
CA THR A 14 -18.62 -3.50 12.76
C THR A 14 -17.54 -3.17 13.78
N HIS A 15 -17.87 -3.36 15.06
CA HIS A 15 -16.93 -3.12 16.16
C HIS A 15 -16.02 -4.31 16.47
N ASP A 16 -16.28 -5.49 15.90
CA ASP A 16 -15.47 -6.72 16.01
C ASP A 16 -16.10 -7.78 15.07
N ALA A 17 -15.41 -8.15 14.00
CA ALA A 17 -15.89 -9.11 13.00
C ALA A 17 -14.79 -10.09 12.58
N THR A 18 -14.93 -11.34 12.99
CA THR A 18 -14.16 -12.49 12.48
C THR A 18 -14.98 -13.15 11.36
N VAL A 19 -14.41 -13.28 10.16
CA VAL A 19 -15.04 -13.95 9.01
C VAL A 19 -14.17 -15.13 8.57
N ASP A 20 -14.57 -16.34 8.98
CA ASP A 20 -13.92 -17.64 8.68
C ASP A 20 -14.20 -18.14 7.24
N THR A 21 -14.55 -17.22 6.34
CA THR A 21 -14.84 -17.52 4.92
C THR A 21 -14.56 -16.31 4.07
N SER A 22 -14.35 -16.50 2.77
CA SER A 22 -14.17 -15.39 1.83
C SER A 22 -15.24 -14.30 1.95
N PHE A 23 -14.84 -13.05 2.06
CA PHE A 23 -15.72 -11.87 2.11
C PHE A 23 -15.90 -11.33 0.70
N ASN A 24 -17.11 -11.41 0.14
CA ASN A 24 -17.35 -11.13 -1.28
C ASN A 24 -18.44 -10.06 -1.48
N ASP A 25 -18.23 -9.14 -2.42
CA ASP A 25 -19.20 -8.15 -2.91
C ASP A 25 -19.92 -7.40 -1.77
N ALA A 26 -19.13 -6.79 -0.88
CA ALA A 26 -19.64 -6.24 0.36
C ALA A 26 -19.31 -4.77 0.53
N THR A 27 -20.33 -4.00 0.89
CA THR A 27 -20.21 -2.59 1.26
C THR A 27 -20.39 -2.41 2.78
N VAL A 28 -19.55 -1.61 3.39
CA VAL A 28 -19.62 -1.22 4.81
C VAL A 28 -19.63 0.30 4.91
N ASP A 29 -20.73 0.86 5.42
CA ASP A 29 -20.96 2.32 5.42
C ASP A 29 -20.32 3.04 6.63
N ASP A 30 -19.89 2.30 7.66
CA ASP A 30 -19.32 2.83 8.91
C ASP A 30 -17.93 2.22 9.16
N SER A 31 -17.16 2.81 10.08
CA SER A 31 -15.80 2.35 10.38
C SER A 31 -15.73 0.88 10.83
N ILE A 32 -14.64 0.22 10.42
CA ILE A 32 -14.26 -1.14 10.82
C ILE A 32 -13.19 -1.03 11.90
N TYR A 33 -13.44 -1.56 13.09
CA TYR A 33 -12.47 -1.42 14.19
C TYR A 33 -11.52 -2.59 14.34
N ASP A 34 -12.03 -3.82 14.28
CA ASP A 34 -11.26 -5.05 14.39
C ASP A 34 -11.87 -6.06 13.42
N ALA A 35 -11.16 -6.40 12.35
CA ALA A 35 -11.60 -7.36 11.35
C ALA A 35 -10.54 -8.42 11.07
N THR A 36 -10.96 -9.67 10.96
CA THR A 36 -10.09 -10.79 10.60
C THR A 36 -10.81 -11.64 9.56
N VAL A 37 -10.13 -11.94 8.46
CA VAL A 37 -10.65 -12.77 7.36
C VAL A 37 -9.65 -13.89 7.07
N ASP A 38 -10.03 -15.13 7.34
CA ASP A 38 -9.12 -16.30 7.22
C ASP A 38 -8.93 -16.75 5.75
N ASP A 39 -9.79 -16.29 4.84
CA ASP A 39 -9.73 -16.54 3.39
C ASP A 39 -9.51 -15.20 2.65
N SER A 40 -9.76 -15.15 1.34
CA SER A 40 -9.65 -13.94 0.54
C SER A 40 -10.83 -12.96 0.67
N VAL A 41 -10.56 -11.68 0.44
CA VAL A 41 -11.55 -10.62 0.23
C VAL A 41 -11.68 -10.33 -1.26
N TYR A 42 -12.92 -10.26 -1.77
CA TYR A 42 -13.21 -9.93 -3.17
C TYR A 42 -14.28 -8.84 -3.26
N GLY A 43 -14.01 -7.74 -3.96
CA GLY A 43 -15.02 -6.72 -4.25
C GLY A 43 -15.54 -6.07 -2.97
N ALA A 44 -14.66 -5.50 -2.16
CA ALA A 44 -15.02 -4.86 -0.90
C ALA A 44 -14.99 -3.34 -1.01
N THR A 45 -15.98 -2.67 -0.41
CA THR A 45 -16.01 -1.20 -0.32
C THR A 45 -16.30 -0.78 1.10
N VAL A 46 -15.50 0.14 1.64
CA VAL A 46 -15.68 0.70 2.98
C VAL A 46 -15.74 2.23 2.86
N ASP A 47 -16.84 2.83 3.32
CA ASP A 47 -17.06 4.28 3.20
C ASP A 47 -16.34 5.12 4.28
N ASP A 48 -15.85 4.49 5.34
CA ASP A 48 -15.27 5.12 6.52
C ASP A 48 -13.99 4.35 6.94
N SER A 49 -13.32 4.80 8.00
CA SER A 49 -11.99 4.30 8.35
C SER A 49 -11.93 2.79 8.70
N ILE A 50 -10.80 2.15 8.39
CA ILE A 50 -10.43 0.81 8.89
C ILE A 50 -9.33 0.98 9.94
N TYR A 51 -9.52 0.44 11.14
CA TYR A 51 -8.55 0.62 12.23
C TYR A 51 -7.58 -0.54 12.44
N ASP A 52 -8.06 -1.79 12.40
CA ASP A 52 -7.27 -3.01 12.55
C ASP A 52 -7.92 -4.09 11.68
N ALA A 53 -7.22 -4.50 10.62
CA ALA A 53 -7.67 -5.54 9.72
C ALA A 53 -6.54 -6.54 9.42
N THR A 54 -6.85 -7.83 9.54
CA THR A 54 -5.97 -8.91 9.08
C THR A 54 -6.69 -9.78 8.05
N VAL A 55 -6.04 -10.07 6.94
CA VAL A 55 -6.55 -10.99 5.91
C VAL A 55 -5.48 -12.06 5.64
N ASP A 56 -5.77 -13.31 5.96
CA ASP A 56 -4.83 -14.43 5.75
C ASP A 56 -4.73 -14.82 4.24
N GLY A 57 -5.75 -14.50 3.45
CA GLY A 57 -5.76 -14.70 1.99
C GLY A 57 -5.59 -13.39 1.22
N GLY A 58 -5.65 -13.48 -0.12
CA GLY A 58 -5.52 -12.28 -0.94
C GLY A 58 -6.68 -11.28 -0.83
N VAL A 59 -6.39 -10.01 -1.08
CA VAL A 59 -7.38 -8.93 -1.20
C VAL A 59 -7.47 -8.51 -2.66
N TYR A 60 -8.68 -8.56 -3.23
CA TYR A 60 -8.93 -8.28 -4.64
C TYR A 60 -10.07 -7.27 -4.80
N ASP A 61 -9.87 -6.25 -5.64
CA ASP A 61 -10.86 -5.22 -5.94
C ASP A 61 -11.40 -4.56 -4.65
N ALA A 62 -10.52 -3.90 -3.89
CA ALA A 62 -10.87 -3.28 -2.60
C ALA A 62 -10.81 -1.75 -2.69
N THR A 63 -11.80 -1.08 -2.08
CA THR A 63 -11.84 0.38 -1.99
C THR A 63 -12.16 0.84 -0.58
N VAL A 64 -11.38 1.78 -0.04
CA VAL A 64 -11.63 2.44 1.24
C VAL A 64 -11.67 3.95 1.00
N TYR A 65 -12.78 4.60 1.34
CA TYR A 65 -12.99 6.03 1.09
C TYR A 65 -12.37 6.97 2.14
N ASP A 66 -11.88 6.41 3.24
CA ASP A 66 -11.27 7.13 4.35
C ASP A 66 -9.97 6.37 4.75
N SER A 67 -9.40 6.69 5.90
CA SER A 67 -8.08 6.18 6.29
C SER A 67 -8.05 4.69 6.65
N ILE A 68 -6.93 4.03 6.38
CA ILE A 68 -6.55 2.73 6.95
C ILE A 68 -5.48 2.97 8.01
N TYR A 69 -5.68 2.47 9.24
CA TYR A 69 -4.71 2.66 10.32
C TYR A 69 -3.74 1.51 10.52
N ASP A 70 -4.21 0.27 10.44
CA ASP A 70 -3.40 -0.95 10.55
C ASP A 70 -4.05 -2.03 9.69
N ALA A 71 -3.33 -2.49 8.67
CA ALA A 71 -3.77 -3.57 7.80
C ALA A 71 -2.62 -4.56 7.54
N THR A 72 -2.92 -5.84 7.70
CA THR A 72 -2.01 -6.93 7.32
C THR A 72 -2.69 -7.87 6.33
N VAL A 73 -2.01 -8.20 5.24
CA VAL A 73 -2.44 -9.19 4.25
C VAL A 73 -1.32 -10.22 4.06
N ASP A 74 -1.59 -11.49 4.38
CA ASP A 74 -0.57 -12.56 4.33
C ASP A 74 -0.27 -13.06 2.89
N ASP A 75 -1.12 -12.70 1.92
CA ASP A 75 -1.03 -13.09 0.50
C ASP A 75 -1.01 -11.81 -0.38
N SER A 76 -1.33 -11.92 -1.67
CA SER A 76 -1.32 -10.75 -2.56
C SER A 76 -2.46 -9.75 -2.32
N VAL A 77 -2.17 -8.47 -2.52
CA VAL A 77 -3.14 -7.38 -2.75
C VAL A 77 -3.18 -7.07 -4.24
N ASN A 78 -4.38 -6.94 -4.80
CA ASN A 78 -4.57 -6.67 -6.22
C ASN A 78 -5.78 -5.75 -6.42
N ASP A 79 -5.58 -4.66 -7.17
CA ASP A 79 -6.58 -3.63 -7.42
C ASP A 79 -7.16 -3.04 -6.11
N ALA A 80 -6.29 -2.37 -5.32
CA ALA A 80 -6.66 -1.68 -4.08
C ALA A 80 -6.63 -0.15 -4.24
N THR A 81 -7.62 0.53 -3.67
CA THR A 81 -7.69 2.00 -3.66
C THR A 81 -8.05 2.54 -2.27
N VAL A 82 -7.33 3.56 -1.82
CA VAL A 82 -7.61 4.30 -0.58
C VAL A 82 -7.68 5.80 -0.90
N ASP A 83 -8.84 6.43 -0.68
CA ASP A 83 -9.04 7.86 -1.01
C ASP A 83 -8.46 8.83 0.06
N ASP A 84 -8.01 8.32 1.21
CA ASP A 84 -7.30 9.09 2.24
C ASP A 84 -5.98 8.35 2.59
N SER A 85 -5.52 8.45 3.83
CA SER A 85 -4.20 7.99 4.24
C SER A 85 -4.15 6.52 4.65
N ILE A 86 -3.00 5.89 4.44
CA ILE A 86 -2.62 4.60 5.04
C ILE A 86 -1.56 4.87 6.12
N TYR A 87 -1.81 4.46 7.36
CA TYR A 87 -0.85 4.66 8.45
C TYR A 87 0.13 3.50 8.65
N ASP A 88 -0.34 2.26 8.56
CA ASP A 88 0.48 1.05 8.66
C ASP A 88 -0.16 -0.02 7.77
N ALA A 89 0.61 -0.53 6.81
CA ALA A 89 0.21 -1.63 5.95
C ALA A 89 1.34 -2.64 5.76
N THR A 90 1.05 -3.92 5.92
CA THR A 90 1.95 -5.02 5.61
C THR A 90 1.32 -5.99 4.62
N VAL A 91 2.06 -6.34 3.57
CA VAL A 91 1.69 -7.36 2.56
C VAL A 91 2.82 -8.39 2.46
N ASP A 92 2.56 -9.67 2.73
CA ASP A 92 3.59 -10.71 2.82
C ASP A 92 3.91 -11.41 1.48
N ASP A 93 3.21 -11.10 0.37
CA ASP A 93 3.53 -11.60 -0.98
C ASP A 93 3.73 -10.49 -2.02
N SER A 94 2.68 -10.06 -2.73
CA SER A 94 2.80 -9.03 -3.76
C SER A 94 1.71 -7.98 -3.70
N ASP A 95 2.05 -6.77 -4.12
CA ASP A 95 1.09 -5.68 -4.32
C ASP A 95 1.06 -5.31 -5.81
N ASP A 96 -0.03 -5.69 -6.48
CA ASP A 96 -0.07 -5.65 -7.94
C ASP A 96 -0.57 -4.31 -8.51
N ASP A 97 -1.55 -3.67 -7.87
CA ASP A 97 -2.10 -2.37 -8.28
C ASP A 97 -2.68 -1.68 -7.04
N ALA A 98 -1.98 -0.66 -6.55
CA ALA A 98 -2.38 0.12 -5.39
C ALA A 98 -2.40 1.61 -5.69
N THR A 99 -3.50 2.27 -5.32
CA THR A 99 -3.62 3.74 -5.40
C THR A 99 -3.99 4.31 -4.05
N VAL A 100 -3.28 5.36 -3.61
CA VAL A 100 -3.55 6.12 -2.39
C VAL A 100 -3.61 7.61 -2.73
N ASP A 101 -4.75 8.26 -2.47
CA ASP A 101 -4.95 9.67 -2.84
C ASP A 101 -4.27 10.66 -1.86
N ASP A 102 -3.93 10.23 -0.64
CA ASP A 102 -3.24 11.04 0.38
C ASP A 102 -1.90 10.34 0.77
N ASN A 103 -1.52 10.34 2.04
CA ASN A 103 -0.22 9.86 2.50
C ASN A 103 -0.19 8.36 2.84
N VAL A 104 0.96 7.73 2.63
CA VAL A 104 1.32 6.41 3.18
C VAL A 104 2.40 6.63 4.24
N TYR A 105 2.20 6.20 5.49
CA TYR A 105 3.14 6.49 6.59
C TYR A 105 4.10 5.37 6.98
N ASP A 106 3.67 4.12 6.91
CA ASP A 106 4.51 2.94 7.10
C ASP A 106 3.94 1.85 6.19
N ALA A 107 4.76 1.36 5.27
CA ALA A 107 4.35 0.31 4.34
C ALA A 107 5.46 -0.72 4.19
N LYS A 108 5.08 -1.98 4.34
CA LYS A 108 5.99 -3.11 4.14
C LYS A 108 5.41 -4.11 3.15
N VAL A 109 6.21 -4.50 2.16
CA VAL A 109 5.89 -5.57 1.21
C VAL A 109 7.01 -6.61 1.20
N ASP A 110 6.74 -7.87 1.55
CA ASP A 110 7.69 -9.00 1.48
C ASP A 110 7.66 -9.69 0.10
N GLY A 111 7.68 -8.87 -0.94
CA GLY A 111 7.80 -9.30 -2.32
C GLY A 111 7.70 -8.13 -3.28
N SER A 112 7.07 -8.32 -4.45
CA SER A 112 7.11 -7.30 -5.52
C SER A 112 5.92 -6.36 -5.49
N VAL A 113 6.18 -5.10 -5.83
CA VAL A 113 5.16 -4.06 -6.08
C VAL A 113 5.14 -3.78 -7.58
N TYR A 114 4.00 -3.85 -8.26
CA TYR A 114 3.95 -3.78 -9.73
C TYR A 114 3.46 -2.48 -10.35
N ASP A 115 2.43 -1.88 -9.76
CA ASP A 115 1.88 -0.59 -10.16
C ASP A 115 1.40 0.10 -8.86
N ALA A 116 2.08 1.17 -8.46
CA ALA A 116 1.74 1.88 -7.21
C ALA A 116 1.69 3.39 -7.47
N THR A 117 0.60 4.03 -7.04
CA THR A 117 0.44 5.48 -7.14
C THR A 117 0.08 6.07 -5.78
N VAL A 118 0.82 7.10 -5.37
CA VAL A 118 0.53 7.89 -4.16
C VAL A 118 0.49 9.36 -4.55
N ASP A 119 -0.66 10.01 -4.40
CA ASP A 119 -0.86 11.39 -4.85
C ASP A 119 -0.20 12.43 -3.92
N ASP A 120 0.07 12.09 -2.65
CA ASP A 120 0.86 12.92 -1.73
C ASP A 120 2.23 12.27 -1.43
N SER A 121 2.51 11.89 -0.17
CA SER A 121 3.83 11.42 0.26
C SER A 121 3.83 10.01 0.81
N VAL A 122 4.97 9.34 0.66
CA VAL A 122 5.29 8.07 1.28
C VAL A 122 6.37 8.29 2.33
N TYR A 123 6.10 7.89 3.56
CA TYR A 123 7.04 7.83 4.66
C TYR A 123 7.30 6.37 5.00
N ASP A 124 8.54 6.03 5.37
CA ASP A 124 8.96 4.73 5.88
C ASP A 124 8.40 3.53 5.05
N ALA A 125 8.92 3.33 3.85
CA ALA A 125 8.52 2.22 2.98
C ALA A 125 9.62 1.16 2.87
N THR A 126 9.28 -0.13 3.03
CA THR A 126 10.20 -1.24 2.83
C THR A 126 9.63 -2.27 1.85
N VAL A 127 10.39 -2.60 0.81
CA VAL A 127 10.02 -3.64 -0.16
C VAL A 127 11.15 -4.68 -0.22
N ASP A 128 10.89 -5.92 0.20
CA ASP A 128 11.80 -7.08 0.05
C ASP A 128 11.57 -7.76 -1.31
N GLY A 129 11.79 -6.98 -2.37
CA GLY A 129 11.53 -7.38 -3.73
C GLY A 129 11.73 -6.23 -4.70
N SER A 130 11.20 -6.39 -5.92
CA SER A 130 11.32 -5.35 -6.94
C SER A 130 10.09 -4.47 -6.98
N VAL A 131 10.31 -3.18 -7.25
CA VAL A 131 9.25 -2.20 -7.49
C VAL A 131 9.20 -1.90 -8.98
N TYR A 132 8.02 -2.02 -9.57
CA TYR A 132 7.74 -1.64 -10.95
C TYR A 132 6.72 -0.49 -10.94
N HIS A 133 6.87 0.45 -11.87
CA HIS A 133 5.92 1.53 -12.15
C HIS A 133 5.34 2.23 -10.90
N ALA A 134 6.20 2.71 -10.00
CA ALA A 134 5.77 3.51 -8.87
C ALA A 134 5.72 5.00 -9.22
N THR A 135 4.66 5.71 -8.82
CA THR A 135 4.53 7.17 -8.94
C THR A 135 4.19 7.78 -7.59
N VAL A 136 4.92 8.83 -7.20
CA VAL A 136 4.63 9.62 -5.99
C VAL A 136 4.66 11.11 -6.32
N ASP A 137 3.59 11.83 -6.06
CA ASP A 137 3.43 13.21 -6.56
C ASP A 137 4.02 14.29 -5.63
N ASP A 138 4.34 14.00 -4.35
CA ASP A 138 5.03 14.93 -3.45
C ASP A 138 6.39 14.43 -2.95
N SER A 139 6.44 13.44 -2.06
CA SER A 139 7.72 13.03 -1.49
C SER A 139 7.83 11.56 -1.08
N VAL A 140 9.05 11.04 -1.11
CA VAL A 140 9.41 9.71 -0.60
C VAL A 140 10.53 9.89 0.41
N ASP A 141 10.24 9.56 1.66
CA ASP A 141 11.16 9.66 2.79
C ASP A 141 11.39 8.27 3.39
N ASP A 142 12.65 7.96 3.72
CA ASP A 142 13.05 6.73 4.44
C ASP A 142 12.61 5.42 3.75
N ALA A 143 12.77 5.33 2.42
CA ALA A 143 12.40 4.14 1.65
C ALA A 143 13.56 3.16 1.40
N MET A 144 13.32 1.86 1.56
CA MET A 144 14.27 0.78 1.28
C MET A 144 13.68 -0.25 0.30
N VAL A 145 14.44 -0.61 -0.73
CA VAL A 145 14.08 -1.67 -1.69
C VAL A 145 15.22 -2.70 -1.75
N ASP A 146 15.01 -3.91 -1.25
CA ASP A 146 15.93 -5.06 -1.39
C ASP A 146 15.75 -5.75 -2.74
N GLY A 147 15.88 -4.96 -3.80
CA GLY A 147 15.65 -5.38 -5.16
C GLY A 147 15.86 -4.23 -6.14
N SER A 148 15.27 -4.36 -7.33
CA SER A 148 15.40 -3.35 -8.38
C SER A 148 14.16 -2.46 -8.45
N VAL A 149 14.37 -1.19 -8.82
CA VAL A 149 13.28 -0.25 -9.12
C VAL A 149 13.22 -0.04 -10.64
N TYR A 150 12.04 -0.19 -11.23
CA TYR A 150 11.79 0.00 -12.65
C TYR A 150 10.71 1.07 -12.86
N ASP A 151 10.99 2.04 -13.73
CA ASP A 151 10.02 3.05 -14.17
C ASP A 151 9.39 3.88 -13.03
N GLY A 152 10.16 4.15 -11.97
CA GLY A 152 9.71 4.98 -10.83
C GLY A 152 9.71 6.48 -11.10
N THR A 153 8.68 7.21 -10.66
CA THR A 153 8.56 8.67 -10.82
C THR A 153 8.25 9.34 -9.48
N VAL A 154 8.95 10.42 -9.16
CA VAL A 154 8.63 11.28 -8.00
C VAL A 154 8.56 12.75 -8.41
N ASP A 155 7.43 13.44 -8.26
CA ASP A 155 7.26 14.89 -8.55
C ASP A 155 7.54 15.78 -7.32
N GLY A 156 8.54 15.40 -6.53
CA GLY A 156 9.10 16.24 -5.49
C GLY A 156 10.36 15.66 -4.88
N SER A 157 10.41 15.50 -3.56
CA SER A 157 11.66 15.11 -2.90
C SER A 157 11.78 13.61 -2.64
N VAL A 158 13.00 13.09 -2.82
CA VAL A 158 13.40 11.76 -2.38
C VAL A 158 14.48 11.93 -1.32
N ASN A 159 14.21 11.50 -0.09
CA ASN A 159 15.16 11.60 1.03
C ASN A 159 15.41 10.24 1.69
N ASP A 160 16.67 9.99 2.05
CA ASP A 160 17.07 8.82 2.85
C ASP A 160 16.65 7.47 2.23
N THR A 161 16.77 7.35 0.90
CA THR A 161 16.36 6.14 0.17
C THR A 161 17.51 5.20 -0.18
N THR A 162 17.26 3.90 -0.12
CA THR A 162 18.24 2.85 -0.46
C THR A 162 17.64 1.82 -1.40
N VAL A 163 18.36 1.50 -2.47
CA VAL A 163 18.03 0.41 -3.41
C VAL A 163 19.22 -0.55 -3.51
N ASP A 164 19.03 -1.79 -3.08
CA ASP A 164 20.14 -2.75 -2.99
C ASP A 164 20.59 -3.30 -4.36
N ASP A 165 19.71 -3.34 -5.37
CA ASP A 165 20.13 -3.67 -6.73
C ASP A 165 20.27 -2.42 -7.62
N SER A 166 19.37 -2.28 -8.61
CA SER A 166 19.50 -1.34 -9.71
C SER A 166 18.24 -0.52 -9.91
N ILE A 167 18.41 0.71 -10.37
CA ILE A 167 17.32 1.60 -10.77
C ILE A 167 17.30 1.73 -12.29
N TYR A 168 16.16 1.45 -12.91
CA TYR A 168 15.93 1.54 -14.35
C TYR A 168 14.85 2.57 -14.67
N ASP A 169 15.19 3.53 -15.54
CA ASP A 169 14.32 4.59 -16.05
C ASP A 169 13.53 5.40 -14.99
N ALA A 170 14.09 5.55 -13.78
CA ALA A 170 13.47 6.38 -12.77
C ALA A 170 13.69 7.88 -13.01
N THR A 171 12.70 8.69 -12.63
CA THR A 171 12.74 10.15 -12.71
C THR A 171 12.33 10.79 -11.39
N VAL A 172 13.00 11.89 -11.04
CA VAL A 172 12.65 12.73 -9.88
C VAL A 172 12.62 14.18 -10.36
N ASP A 173 11.50 14.89 -10.21
CA ASP A 173 11.35 16.32 -10.53
C ASP A 173 11.37 17.22 -9.27
N GLY A 174 12.19 16.84 -8.29
CA GLY A 174 12.56 17.68 -7.17
C GLY A 174 13.95 17.32 -6.63
N SER A 175 14.16 17.42 -5.31
CA SER A 175 15.47 17.14 -4.72
C SER A 175 15.68 15.67 -4.42
N VAL A 176 16.92 15.20 -4.54
CA VAL A 176 17.33 13.88 -4.06
C VAL A 176 18.40 14.08 -2.99
N ASN A 177 18.12 13.68 -1.76
CA ASN A 177 19.03 13.78 -0.62
C ASN A 177 19.27 12.39 -0.02
N ASP A 178 20.53 12.06 0.24
CA ASP A 178 20.95 10.78 0.85
C ASP A 178 20.40 9.49 0.19
N ALA A 179 20.20 9.53 -1.14
CA ALA A 179 19.82 8.33 -1.89
C ALA A 179 21.06 7.47 -2.23
N THR A 180 20.97 6.16 -1.98
CA THR A 180 22.01 5.18 -2.27
C THR A 180 21.51 4.04 -3.14
N VAL A 181 22.38 3.55 -4.04
CA VAL A 181 22.12 2.41 -4.91
C VAL A 181 23.40 1.58 -4.97
N ASP A 182 23.35 0.27 -4.69
CA ASP A 182 24.57 -0.55 -4.61
C ASP A 182 25.11 -0.94 -6.00
N ASP A 183 24.24 -1.30 -6.96
CA ASP A 183 24.68 -1.67 -8.31
C ASP A 183 24.70 -0.49 -9.29
N SER A 184 23.56 -0.19 -9.93
CA SER A 184 23.54 0.64 -11.14
C SER A 184 22.29 1.52 -11.25
N VAL A 185 22.48 2.75 -11.73
CA VAL A 185 21.38 3.65 -12.13
C VAL A 185 21.39 3.82 -13.64
N ILE A 186 20.37 3.30 -14.33
CA ILE A 186 20.28 3.21 -15.79
C ILE A 186 19.00 3.91 -16.25
N GLY A 187 19.10 5.21 -16.54
CA GLY A 187 17.95 6.01 -16.94
C GLY A 187 18.31 7.46 -17.22
N LYS A 188 17.34 8.28 -17.63
CA LYS A 188 17.56 9.71 -17.82
C LYS A 188 17.44 10.44 -16.48
N GLN A 189 18.53 10.53 -15.72
CA GLN A 189 18.59 11.48 -14.61
C GLN A 189 18.42 12.91 -15.14
N ARG A 190 17.24 13.50 -14.94
CA ARG A 190 17.12 14.96 -14.88
C ARG A 190 17.73 15.37 -13.54
N ARG A 191 18.94 15.91 -13.59
CA ARG A 191 19.53 16.55 -12.41
C ARG A 191 18.63 17.72 -11.98
N PRO A 192 18.24 17.82 -10.70
CA PRO A 192 17.55 19.02 -10.23
C PRO A 192 18.41 20.27 -10.45
N ARG A 193 17.72 21.39 -10.68
CA ARG A 193 18.34 22.70 -10.92
C ARG A 193 18.84 23.35 -9.65
#